data_AF-A0A1E4S6Z7-F1
#
_entry.id   AF-A0A1E4S6Z7-F1
#
_cell.length_a   1.000
_cell.length_b   1.000
_cell.length_c   1.000
_cell.angle_alpha   90.00
_cell.angle_beta   90.00
_cell.angle_gamma   90.00
#
_symmetry.space_group_name_H-M   'P 1'
#
loop_
_entity.id
_entity.type
_entity.pdbx_description
1 polymer ?
#
loop_
_entity_poly.entity_id
_entity_poly.type
_entity_poly.pdbx_seq_one_letter_code
_entity_poly.pdbx_strand_id
1 'polypeptide(L)' 'MITDNLPLISQFISVPKEFGQLNVGAFTAGIIEGILDAAYFQAEVSAHTVEQEGFPLRTVFLVKFDRAVIEREAVRFSK' A
#
# COMPACT_ATOMS: atom_id res chain seq x y z
N MET A 1 6.03 -5.31 0.85
CA MET A 1 4.96 -4.98 -0.13
C MET A 1 3.76 -5.86 0.17
N ILE A 2 2.56 -5.32 0.02
CA ILE A 2 1.28 -6.04 0.15
C ILE A 2 0.64 -6.06 -1.24
N THR A 3 0.10 -7.20 -1.67
CA THR A 3 -0.56 -7.33 -2.99
C THR A 3 -2.02 -7.68 -2.80
N ASP A 4 -2.90 -6.97 -3.50
CA ASP A 4 -4.32 -7.27 -3.57
C ASP A 4 -4.76 -7.35 -5.04
N ASN A 5 -5.28 -8.52 -5.43
CA ASN A 5 -5.71 -8.80 -6.80
C ASN A 5 -7.11 -8.21 -7.11
N LEU A 6 -7.93 -8.01 -6.08
CA LEU A 6 -9.30 -7.50 -6.20
C LEU A 6 -9.59 -6.46 -5.10
N PRO A 7 -8.89 -5.30 -5.12
CA PRO A 7 -9.02 -4.30 -4.06
C PRO A 7 -10.47 -3.91 -3.85
N LEU A 8 -10.99 -4.07 -2.62
CA LEU A 8 -12.41 -3.84 -2.30
C LEU A 8 -12.91 -2.48 -2.81
N ILE A 9 -12.11 -1.42 -2.66
CA ILE A 9 -12.47 -0.07 -3.11
C ILE A 9 -12.64 0.03 -4.63
N SER A 10 -11.84 -0.74 -5.39
CA SER A 10 -11.88 -0.75 -6.86
C SER A 10 -13.11 -1.48 -7.42
N GLN A 11 -13.76 -2.33 -6.62
CA GLN A 11 -14.97 -3.05 -7.03
C GLN A 11 -16.20 -2.13 -7.15
N PHE A 12 -16.19 -0.98 -6.46
CA PHE A 12 -17.33 -0.05 -6.40
C PHE A 12 -17.07 1.27 -7.12
N ILE A 13 -15.87 1.46 -7.69
CA ILE A 13 -15.47 2.70 -8.35
C ILE A 13 -14.97 2.38 -9.76
N SER A 14 -15.61 2.97 -10.76
CA SER A 14 -15.11 2.95 -12.15
C SER A 14 -14.28 4.20 -12.41
N VAL A 15 -13.03 4.03 -12.84
CA VAL A 15 -12.15 5.15 -13.20
C VAL A 15 -12.29 5.41 -14.71
N PRO A 16 -12.70 6.62 -15.15
CA PRO A 16 -12.75 6.95 -16.56
C PRO A 16 -11.36 6.89 -17.20
N LYS A 17 -11.29 6.59 -18.51
CA LYS A 17 -10.02 6.40 -19.22
C LYS A 17 -9.11 7.63 -19.17
N GLU A 18 -9.68 8.84 -19.17
CA GLU A 18 -8.91 10.09 -19.02
C GLU A 18 -8.19 10.22 -17.66
N PHE A 19 -8.63 9.48 -16.64
CA PHE A 19 -8.03 9.43 -15.31
C PHE A 19 -7.17 8.17 -15.08
N GLY A 20 -6.60 7.58 -16.13
CA GLY A 20 -5.86 6.30 -16.04
C GLY A 20 -4.68 6.29 -15.06
N GLN A 21 -4.17 7.45 -14.62
CA GLN A 21 -3.14 7.54 -13.58
C GLN A 21 -3.70 7.55 -12.15
N LEU A 22 -5.00 7.73 -11.97
CA LEU A 22 -5.65 7.74 -10.66
C LEU A 22 -5.76 6.31 -10.11
N ASN A 23 -4.97 6.02 -9.08
CA ASN A 23 -5.11 4.78 -8.33
C ASN A 23 -6.01 5.01 -7.10
N VAL A 24 -7.25 4.50 -7.16
CA VAL A 24 -8.20 4.54 -6.03
C VAL A 24 -7.71 3.76 -4.80
N GLY A 25 -6.76 2.84 -4.99
CA GLY A 25 -6.05 2.16 -3.91
C GLY A 25 -5.24 3.11 -3.03
N ALA A 26 -4.95 4.35 -3.45
CA ALA A 26 -4.30 5.36 -2.61
C ALA A 26 -5.07 5.64 -1.31
N PHE A 27 -6.40 5.51 -1.32
CA PHE A 27 -7.21 5.61 -0.10
C PHE A 27 -6.87 4.50 0.90
N THR A 28 -6.80 3.25 0.42
CA THR A 28 -6.38 2.10 1.24
C THR A 28 -4.94 2.23 1.70
N ALA A 29 -4.03 2.76 0.86
CA ALA A 29 -2.65 3.05 1.25
C ALA A 29 -2.59 4.01 2.44
N GLY A 30 -3.37 5.10 2.42
CA GLY A 30 -3.46 6.04 3.54
C GLY A 30 -4.00 5.41 4.83
N ILE A 31 -4.96 4.47 4.74
CA ILE A 31 -5.43 3.71 5.91
C ILE A 31 -4.28 2.87 6.49
N ILE A 32 -3.54 2.16 5.65
CA ILE A 32 -2.40 1.34 6.08
C ILE A 32 -1.35 2.23 6.76
N GLU A 33 -1.01 3.37 6.13
CA GLU A 33 -0.07 4.34 6.67
C GLU A 33 -0.49 4.87 8.05
N GLY A 34 -1.74 5.31 8.19
CA GLY A 34 -2.28 5.82 9.45
C GLY A 34 -2.29 4.77 10.57
N ILE A 35 -2.58 3.50 10.25
CA ILE A 35 -2.50 2.40 11.23
C ILE A 35 -1.05 2.18 11.68
N LEU A 36 -0.10 2.19 10.74
CA LEU A 36 1.32 2.02 11.04
C LEU A 36 1.87 3.16 11.91
N ASP A 37 1.49 4.41 11.60
CA ASP A 37 1.87 5.57 12.42
C ASP A 37 1.30 5.47 13.84
N ALA A 38 0.00 5.16 13.99
CA ALA A 38 -0.64 4.96 15.29
C ALA A 38 -0.02 3.81 16.11
N ALA A 39 0.54 2.81 15.44
CA ALA A 39 1.25 1.70 16.06
C ALA A 39 2.74 1.99 16.33
N TYR A 40 3.22 3.21 16.08
CA TYR A 40 4.64 3.59 16.18
C TYR A 40 5.56 2.80 15.23
N PHE A 41 5.09 2.52 14.02
CA PHE A 41 5.86 1.92 12.92
C PHE A 41 5.83 2.83 11.70
N GLN A 42 6.25 4.08 11.86
CA GLN A 42 6.28 5.10 10.81
C GLN A 42 6.79 4.54 9.47
N ALA A 43 6.03 4.81 8.42
CA ALA A 43 6.30 4.36 7.07
C ALA A 43 5.62 5.28 6.05
N GLU A 44 6.17 5.32 4.85
CA GLU A 44 5.50 5.86 3.66
C GLU A 44 4.80 4.71 2.92
N VAL A 45 3.51 4.86 2.61
CA VAL A 45 2.75 3.83 1.89
C VAL A 45 2.18 4.37 0.58
N SER A 46 2.54 3.74 -0.54
CA SER A 46 2.04 4.10 -1.87
C SER A 46 1.32 2.94 -2.55
N ALA A 47 0.31 3.25 -3.35
CA ALA A 47 -0.45 2.27 -4.14
C ALA A 47 -0.04 2.31 -5.61
N HIS A 48 0.27 1.14 -6.19
CA HIS A 48 0.66 0.98 -7.58
C HIS A 48 -0.21 -0.07 -8.25
N THR A 49 -0.85 0.27 -9.38
CA THR A 49 -1.55 -0.72 -10.20
C THR A 49 -0.52 -1.54 -10.96
N VAL A 50 -0.53 -2.86 -10.75
CA VAL A 50 0.36 -3.82 -11.42
C VAL A 50 -0.49 -4.91 -12.02
N GLU A 51 -0.92 -4.68 -13.26
CA GLU A 51 -1.81 -5.58 -13.99
C GLU A 51 -1.25 -7.00 -14.05
N GLN A 52 -2.15 -7.98 -13.93
CA GLN A 52 -1.86 -9.39 -14.13
C GLN A 52 -3.01 -10.01 -14.91
N GLU A 53 -2.75 -11.10 -15.64
CA GLU A 53 -3.79 -11.86 -16.33
C GLU A 53 -4.92 -12.23 -15.36
N GLY A 54 -6.16 -11.85 -15.72
CA GLY A 54 -7.34 -12.00 -14.87
C GLY A 54 -7.55 -10.93 -13.79
N PHE A 55 -6.57 -10.05 -13.55
CA PHE A 55 -6.61 -9.01 -12.51
C PHE A 55 -6.09 -7.65 -13.03
N PRO A 56 -6.87 -6.94 -13.86
CA PRO A 56 -6.46 -5.64 -14.43
C PRO A 56 -6.38 -4.52 -13.38
N LEU A 57 -7.03 -4.68 -12.23
CA LEU A 57 -7.02 -3.71 -11.13
C LEU A 57 -6.14 -4.15 -9.96
N ARG A 58 -5.30 -5.17 -10.17
CA ARG A 58 -4.37 -5.65 -9.15
C ARG A 58 -3.51 -4.49 -8.65
N THR A 59 -3.54 -4.29 -7.34
CA THR A 59 -2.86 -3.18 -6.68
C THR A 59 -1.80 -3.72 -5.72
N VAL A 60 -0.65 -3.08 -5.75
CA VAL A 60 0.48 -3.35 -4.87
C VAL A 60 0.70 -2.14 -3.98
N PHE A 61 0.64 -2.36 -2.67
CA PHE A 61 0.98 -1.37 -1.66
C PHE A 61 2.46 -1.52 -1.29
N LEU A 62 3.26 -0.54 -1.69
CA LEU A 62 4.64 -0.44 -1.29
C LEU A 62 4.68 0.23 0.08
N VAL A 63 5.14 -0.52 1.09
CA VAL A 63 5.30 -0.04 2.47
C VAL A 63 6.79 0.17 2.69
N LYS A 64 7.20 1.41 2.89
CA LYS A 64 8.59 1.79 3.12
C LYS A 64 8.73 2.34 4.53
N PHE A 65 9.16 1.48 5.45
CA PHE A 65 9.40 1.87 6.83
C PHE A 65 10.54 2.89 6.94
N ASP A 66 10.40 3.77 7.93
CA ASP A 66 11.47 4.66 8.31
C ASP A 66 12.66 3.89 8.86
N ARG A 67 13.85 4.44 8.61
CA ARG A 67 15.11 3.84 9.08
C ARG A 67 15.11 3.58 10.59
N ALA A 68 14.54 4.50 11.38
CA ALA A 68 14.45 4.37 12.84
C ALA A 68 13.63 3.14 13.28
N VAL A 69 12.58 2.78 12.54
CA VAL A 69 11.76 1.60 12.82
C VAL A 69 12.57 0.33 12.59
N ILE A 70 13.33 0.27 11.49
CA ILE A 70 14.21 -0.86 11.17
C ILE A 70 15.33 -1.01 12.21
N GLU A 71 15.97 0.09 12.61
CA GLU A 71 17.03 0.09 13.64
C GLU A 71 16.49 -0.36 14.99
N ARG A 72 15.31 0.12 15.42
CA ARG A 72 14.65 -0.33 16.66
C ARG A 72 14.40 -1.83 16.65
N GLU A 73 13.91 -2.36 15.53
CA GLU A 73 13.56 -3.77 15.43
C GLU A 73 14.81 -4.66 15.33
N ALA A 74 15.87 -4.17 14.68
CA ALA A 74 17.16 -4.87 14.61
C ALA A 74 17.76 -5.11 16.00
N VAL A 75 17.71 -4.12 16.91
CA VAL A 75 18.21 -4.26 18.30
C VAL A 75 17.47 -5.36 19.07
N ARG A 76 16.18 -5.58 18.79
CA ARG A 76 15.38 -6.62 19.47
C ARG A 76 15.75 -8.04 19.04
N PHE A 77 16.21 -8.20 17.80
CA PHE A 77 16.46 -9.51 17.20
C PHE A 77 17.93 -9.79 16.90
N SER A 78 18.83 -8.81 17.09
CA SER A 78 20.27 -9.04 17.06
C SER A 78 20.67 -9.90 18.26
N LYS A 79 20.87 -11.20 18.01
CA LYS A 79 21.67 -12.06 18.88
C LYS A 79 23.16 -11.83 18.63
#